data_AF-A0A1F5J3B3-F1
#
_entry.id   AF-A0A1F5J3B3-F1
#
_cell.length_a   1.000
_cell.length_b   1.000
_cell.length_c   1.000
_cell.angle_alpha   90.00
_cell.angle_beta   90.00
_cell.angle_gamma   90.00
#
_symmetry.space_group_name_H-M   'P 1'
#
loop_
_entity.id
_entity.type
_entity.pdbx_description
1 polymer ?
#
loop_
_entity_poly.entity_id
_entity_poly.type
_entity_poly.pdbx_seq_one_letter_code
_entity_poly.pdbx_strand_id
1 'polypeptide(L)'
;MELEELLKDREYEEGEKRLERALVIAEREWEKVRLSLGECGDIGGFDKEDFMIGVIKEDVIIREPLISPTKSVSVYAPTFYPMYFINNLLSMEEKFAERGYSTSEALYVFIELAAKASERLGLNGTFAMAFGAGYGSVRTGWVAEKGLPVEREIFFDMFFKSRKKDYDWDFYCTPVRERLREILSRFRAWQEDEDLFHREVKSKAVVIPMMV
;
A
#
# COMPACT_ATOMS: atom_id res chain seq x y z
N MET A 1 25.39 27.90 -24.74
CA MET A 1 24.68 27.14 -23.70
C MET A 1 25.29 27.55 -22.38
N GLU A 2 24.50 28.25 -21.57
CA GLU A 2 24.92 28.66 -20.23
C GLU A 2 24.95 27.43 -19.32
N LEU A 3 25.89 27.38 -18.38
CA LEU A 3 26.11 26.23 -17.48
C LEU A 3 24.84 25.80 -16.73
N GLU A 4 23.91 26.73 -16.48
CA GLU A 4 22.61 26.48 -15.85
C GLU A 4 21.65 25.66 -16.74
N GLU A 5 21.67 25.84 -18.06
CA GLU A 5 20.86 25.03 -18.98
C GLU A 5 21.37 23.58 -19.02
N LEU A 6 22.69 23.41 -19.09
CA LEU A 6 23.32 22.08 -19.08
C LEU A 6 23.09 21.31 -17.78
N LEU A 7 23.04 22.00 -16.64
CA LEU A 7 22.75 21.38 -15.35
C LEU A 7 21.26 20.97 -15.24
N LYS A 8 20.34 21.81 -15.73
CA LYS A 8 18.91 21.49 -15.79
C LYS A 8 18.62 20.29 -16.69
N ASP A 9 19.26 20.23 -17.86
CA ASP A 9 19.10 19.11 -18.80
C ASP A 9 19.58 17.79 -18.18
N ARG A 10 20.69 17.82 -17.45
CA ARG A 10 21.25 16.64 -16.79
C ARG A 10 20.39 16.15 -15.61
N GLU A 11 19.90 17.07 -14.77
CA GLU A 11 18.98 16.74 -13.67
C GLU A 11 17.65 16.16 -14.20
N TYR A 12 17.16 16.72 -15.30
CA TYR A 12 15.95 16.25 -15.97
C TYR A 12 16.13 14.83 -16.54
N GLU A 13 17.21 14.56 -17.27
CA GLU A 13 17.52 13.23 -17.79
C GLU A 13 17.70 12.18 -16.68
N GLU A 14 18.32 12.54 -15.57
CA GLU A 14 18.50 11.65 -14.42
C GLU A 14 17.17 11.38 -13.72
N GLY A 15 16.30 12.39 -13.64
CA GLY A 15 14.92 12.27 -13.17
C GLY A 15 14.07 11.33 -14.05
N GLU A 16 14.16 11.44 -15.37
CA GLU A 16 13.44 10.56 -16.31
C GLU A 16 13.90 9.10 -16.17
N LYS A 17 15.22 8.85 -16.15
CA LYS A 17 15.75 7.49 -15.96
C LYS A 17 15.31 6.89 -14.62
N ARG A 18 15.29 7.70 -13.56
CA ARG A 18 14.83 7.29 -12.23
C ARG A 18 13.35 6.91 -12.25
N LEU A 19 12.53 7.71 -12.92
CA LEU A 19 11.10 7.46 -13.08
C LEU A 19 10.83 6.18 -13.88
N GLU A 20 11.50 5.98 -15.02
CA GLU A 20 11.37 4.78 -15.84
C GLU A 20 11.70 3.51 -15.03
N ARG A 21 12.80 3.54 -14.27
CA ARG A 21 13.17 2.43 -13.38
C ARG A 21 12.08 2.13 -12.36
N ALA A 22 11.52 3.16 -11.72
CA ALA A 22 10.45 2.99 -10.75
C ALA A 22 9.17 2.43 -11.38
N LEU A 23 8.82 2.84 -12.61
CA LEU A 23 7.66 2.31 -13.32
C LEU A 23 7.80 0.81 -13.63
N VAL A 24 8.99 0.38 -14.05
CA VAL A 24 9.27 -1.06 -14.25
C VAL A 24 9.11 -1.86 -12.96
N ILE A 25 9.59 -1.32 -11.83
CA ILE A 25 9.40 -1.95 -10.51
C ILE A 25 7.90 -1.98 -10.16
N ALA A 26 7.19 -0.87 -10.33
CA ALA A 26 5.77 -0.76 -10.02
C ALA A 26 4.92 -1.78 -10.80
N GLU A 27 5.17 -1.92 -12.10
CA GLU A 27 4.47 -2.88 -12.96
C GLU A 27 4.74 -4.33 -12.50
N ARG A 28 6.00 -4.65 -12.19
CA ARG A 28 6.38 -5.97 -11.65
C ARG A 28 5.68 -6.30 -10.33
N GLU A 29 5.61 -5.34 -9.42
CA GLU A 29 4.96 -5.54 -8.13
C GLU A 29 3.43 -5.53 -8.23
N TRP A 30 2.86 -4.73 -9.14
CA TRP A 30 1.43 -4.77 -9.46
C TRP A 30 1.02 -6.15 -9.95
N GLU A 31 1.81 -6.77 -10.84
CA GLU A 31 1.52 -8.11 -11.34
C GLU A 31 1.47 -9.14 -10.20
N LYS A 32 2.39 -9.05 -9.23
CA LYS A 32 2.38 -9.92 -8.04
C LYS A 32 1.10 -9.73 -7.21
N VAL A 33 0.64 -8.49 -7.03
CA VAL A 33 -0.63 -8.17 -6.35
C VAL A 33 -1.83 -8.68 -7.14
N ARG A 34 -1.83 -8.50 -8.47
CA ARG A 34 -2.88 -9.01 -9.37
C ARG A 34 -3.04 -10.52 -9.24
N LEU A 35 -1.92 -11.23 -9.22
CA LEU A 35 -1.90 -12.69 -9.10
C LEU A 35 -2.37 -13.18 -7.73
N SER A 36 -1.92 -12.56 -6.64
CA SER A 36 -2.34 -12.93 -5.28
C SER A 36 -3.82 -12.65 -5.02
N LEU A 37 -4.39 -11.66 -5.70
CA LEU A 37 -5.81 -11.34 -5.67
C LEU A 37 -6.62 -12.04 -6.76
N GLY A 38 -6.05 -12.98 -7.53
CA GLY A 38 -6.72 -13.58 -8.67
C GLY A 38 -8.02 -14.34 -8.36
N GLU A 39 -8.22 -14.81 -7.12
CA GLU A 39 -9.49 -15.40 -6.66
C GLU A 39 -10.55 -14.37 -6.24
N CYS A 40 -10.17 -13.10 -6.15
CA CYS A 40 -11.04 -11.99 -5.77
C CYS A 40 -11.73 -11.33 -6.97
N GLY A 41 -11.12 -11.45 -8.16
CA GLY A 41 -11.54 -10.81 -9.40
C GLY A 41 -10.35 -10.32 -10.22
N ASP A 42 -10.62 -9.78 -11.41
CA ASP A 42 -9.59 -9.15 -12.25
C ASP A 42 -9.47 -7.66 -11.89
N ILE A 43 -8.25 -7.24 -11.52
CA ILE A 43 -7.93 -5.85 -11.23
C ILE A 43 -7.33 -5.12 -12.45
N GLY A 44 -7.15 -5.80 -13.59
CA GLY A 44 -6.54 -5.22 -14.79
C GLY A 44 -5.03 -4.96 -14.69
N GLY A 45 -4.46 -4.36 -15.74
CA GLY A 45 -3.04 -4.01 -15.81
C GLY A 45 -2.68 -2.77 -14.99
N PHE A 46 -1.38 -2.58 -14.76
CA PHE A 46 -0.87 -1.39 -14.07
C PHE A 46 -1.19 -0.12 -14.87
N ASP A 47 -1.66 0.92 -14.18
CA ASP A 47 -1.87 2.25 -14.74
C ASP A 47 -1.16 3.28 -13.88
N LYS A 48 -0.35 4.13 -14.50
CA LYS A 48 0.41 5.17 -13.79
C LYS A 48 -0.49 6.30 -13.28
N GLU A 49 -1.65 6.53 -13.90
CA GLU A 49 -2.60 7.57 -13.52
C GLU A 49 -3.26 7.26 -12.16
N ASP A 50 -3.47 5.98 -11.86
CA ASP A 50 -3.94 5.50 -10.56
C ASP A 50 -3.05 5.94 -9.40
N PHE A 51 -1.78 6.18 -9.69
CA PHE A 51 -0.74 6.60 -8.75
C PHE A 51 -0.31 8.05 -9.00
N MET A 52 -1.11 8.84 -9.73
CA MET A 52 -0.82 10.23 -10.10
C MET A 52 0.61 10.46 -10.63
N ILE A 53 1.23 9.42 -11.22
CA ILE A 53 2.59 9.47 -11.72
C ILE A 53 2.58 10.23 -13.05
N GLY A 54 3.22 11.41 -13.07
CA GLY A 54 3.29 12.28 -14.25
C GLY A 54 2.19 13.34 -14.33
N VAL A 55 1.27 13.41 -13.35
CA VAL A 55 0.22 14.45 -13.28
C VAL A 55 0.76 15.76 -12.67
N ILE A 56 1.90 15.73 -11.98
CA ILE A 56 2.57 16.94 -11.46
C ILE A 56 3.72 17.28 -12.39
N LYS A 57 3.46 18.14 -13.38
CA LYS A 57 4.40 18.45 -14.45
C LYS A 57 5.48 19.48 -14.11
N GLU A 58 5.54 20.05 -12.89
CA GLU A 58 6.49 21.14 -12.60
C GLU A 58 7.13 21.17 -11.20
N ASP A 59 6.68 20.39 -10.21
CA ASP A 59 7.23 20.51 -8.83
C ASP A 59 7.75 19.19 -8.20
N VAL A 60 7.57 18.06 -8.88
CA VAL A 60 7.85 16.74 -8.30
C VAL A 60 9.32 16.31 -8.40
N ILE A 61 10.09 16.78 -9.38
CA ILE A 61 11.46 16.27 -9.56
C ILE A 61 12.47 16.88 -8.56
N ILE A 62 12.20 18.05 -7.95
CA ILE A 62 13.28 18.87 -7.37
C ILE A 62 13.12 19.26 -5.87
N ARG A 63 11.97 19.09 -5.22
CA ARG A 63 11.83 19.56 -3.81
C ARG A 63 11.51 18.44 -2.83
N GLU A 64 12.47 18.16 -1.94
CA GLU A 64 12.18 17.53 -0.65
C GLU A 64 11.04 18.32 0.02
N PRO A 65 9.95 17.67 0.45
CA PRO A 65 8.93 18.37 1.19
C PRO A 65 9.54 18.85 2.51
N LEU A 66 9.51 20.17 2.74
CA LEU A 66 9.97 20.82 3.98
C LEU A 66 9.16 20.42 5.23
N ILE A 67 8.13 19.59 5.05
CA ILE A 67 7.25 19.12 6.12
C ILE A 67 7.10 17.61 5.95
N SER A 68 7.58 16.85 6.93
CA SER A 68 7.29 15.42 7.06
C SER A 68 5.77 15.23 7.12
N PRO A 69 5.14 14.51 6.17
CA PRO A 69 3.68 14.36 6.13
C PRO A 69 3.14 13.47 7.25
N THR A 70 4.01 12.89 8.10
CA THR A 70 3.60 12.12 9.27
C THR A 70 2.86 12.94 10.34
N LYS A 71 2.85 14.27 10.27
CA LYS A 71 2.31 15.10 11.37
C LYS A 71 0.98 15.82 11.15
N SER A 72 0.41 15.90 9.95
CA SER A 72 -0.83 16.67 9.80
C SER A 72 -1.61 16.43 8.52
N VAL A 73 -2.13 15.22 8.30
CA VAL A 73 -3.35 15.06 7.49
C VAL A 73 -4.17 13.96 8.15
N SER A 74 -5.49 14.19 8.27
CA SER A 74 -6.44 13.37 9.04
C SER A 74 -6.23 11.87 8.87
N VAL A 75 -6.53 11.11 9.92
CA VAL A 75 -6.58 9.63 10.01
C VAL A 75 -7.25 8.93 8.80
N TYR A 76 -8.03 9.68 8.00
CA TYR A 76 -8.84 9.22 6.86
C TYR A 76 -8.37 9.68 5.48
N ALA A 77 -7.34 10.52 5.37
CA ALA A 77 -6.86 10.98 4.07
C ALA A 77 -5.67 10.11 3.64
N PRO A 78 -5.77 9.34 2.55
CA PRO A 78 -4.58 8.76 1.94
C PRO A 78 -3.76 9.94 1.43
N THR A 79 -2.75 10.37 2.18
CA THR A 79 -1.70 11.25 1.67
C THR A 79 -0.89 10.42 0.68
N PHE A 80 -1.47 10.31 -0.50
CA PHE A 80 -0.90 9.72 -1.67
C PHE A 80 0.02 10.78 -2.29
N TYR A 81 1.32 10.59 -2.09
CA TYR A 81 2.33 11.47 -2.68
C TYR A 81 3.16 10.66 -3.68
N PRO A 82 3.03 10.95 -4.99
CA PRO A 82 3.75 10.23 -6.05
C PRO A 82 5.25 10.09 -5.79
N MET A 83 5.87 11.15 -5.26
CA MET A 83 7.30 11.15 -4.92
C MET A 83 7.70 10.07 -3.91
N TYR A 84 6.90 9.88 -2.86
CA TYR A 84 7.20 8.87 -1.85
C TYR A 84 6.97 7.46 -2.40
N PHE A 85 5.97 7.27 -3.26
CA PHE A 85 5.76 5.99 -3.91
C PHE A 85 6.95 5.62 -4.81
N ILE A 86 7.42 6.55 -5.66
CA ILE A 86 8.60 6.37 -6.51
C ILE A 86 9.87 6.11 -5.66
N ASN A 87 10.09 6.89 -4.61
CA ASN A 87 11.25 6.70 -3.74
C ASN A 87 11.21 5.35 -3.01
N ASN A 88 10.04 4.97 -2.50
CA ASN A 88 9.88 3.67 -1.83
C ASN A 88 10.08 2.51 -2.80
N LEU A 89 9.62 2.60 -4.06
CA LEU A 89 9.87 1.58 -5.08
C LEU A 89 11.37 1.37 -5.30
N LEU A 90 12.11 2.46 -5.49
CA LEU A 90 13.55 2.41 -5.75
C LEU A 90 14.32 1.89 -4.53
N SER A 91 14.04 2.44 -3.35
CA SER A 91 14.71 2.02 -2.11
C SER A 91 14.33 0.60 -1.68
N MET A 92 13.11 0.15 -1.98
CA MET A 92 12.71 -1.25 -1.82
C MET A 92 13.55 -2.15 -2.73
N GLU A 93 13.72 -1.79 -4.01
CA GLU A 93 14.51 -2.57 -4.97
C GLU A 93 15.98 -2.69 -4.54
N GLU A 94 16.58 -1.58 -4.12
CA GLU A 94 17.97 -1.54 -3.64
C GLU A 94 18.21 -2.47 -2.44
N LYS A 95 17.22 -2.56 -1.54
CA LYS A 95 17.32 -3.36 -0.31
C LYS A 95 16.86 -4.82 -0.50
N PHE A 96 16.29 -5.15 -1.66
CA PHE A 96 15.61 -6.42 -1.88
C PHE A 96 16.54 -7.62 -1.73
N ALA A 97 17.76 -7.55 -2.24
CA ALA A 97 18.71 -8.66 -2.20
C ALA A 97 19.08 -9.10 -0.77
N GLU A 98 19.10 -8.17 0.19
CA GLU A 98 19.50 -8.45 1.58
C GLU A 98 18.30 -8.70 2.50
N ARG A 99 17.19 -7.99 2.27
CA ARG A 99 16.06 -7.94 3.21
C ARG A 99 14.75 -8.49 2.63
N GLY A 100 14.73 -8.86 1.36
CA GLY A 100 13.50 -9.13 0.62
C GLY A 100 12.52 -7.97 0.78
N TYR A 101 11.26 -8.29 1.09
CA TYR A 101 10.23 -7.28 1.38
C TYR A 101 10.12 -6.89 2.86
N SER A 102 11.04 -7.33 3.72
CA SER A 102 11.01 -6.99 5.14
C SER A 102 11.55 -5.57 5.39
N THR A 103 10.96 -4.57 4.75
CA THR A 103 11.34 -3.16 4.84
C THR A 103 10.10 -2.25 4.96
N SER A 104 10.29 -1.07 5.55
CA SER A 104 9.24 -0.04 5.60
C SER A 104 8.86 0.48 4.22
N GLU A 105 9.80 0.53 3.28
CA GLU A 105 9.57 0.97 1.91
C GLU A 105 8.66 -0.02 1.18
N ALA A 106 8.93 -1.32 1.30
CA ALA A 106 8.06 -2.36 0.77
C ALA A 106 6.66 -2.29 1.37
N LEU A 107 6.56 -2.02 2.68
CA LEU A 107 5.28 -1.89 3.37
C LEU A 107 4.43 -0.81 2.68
N TYR A 108 4.98 0.39 2.51
CA TYR A 108 4.23 1.48 1.90
C TYR A 108 3.94 1.23 0.41
N VAL A 109 4.85 0.62 -0.35
CA VAL A 109 4.56 0.21 -1.74
C VAL A 109 3.36 -0.73 -1.78
N PHE A 110 3.35 -1.79 -0.98
CA PHE A 110 2.25 -2.75 -0.99
C PHE A 110 0.94 -2.20 -0.45
N ILE A 111 0.98 -1.24 0.48
CA ILE A 111 -0.24 -0.53 0.91
C ILE A 111 -0.88 0.17 -0.27
N GLU A 112 -0.12 0.98 -1.03
CA GLU A 112 -0.67 1.76 -2.14
C GLU A 112 -1.17 0.83 -3.26
N LEU A 113 -0.38 -0.19 -3.63
CA LEU A 113 -0.76 -1.17 -4.66
C LEU A 113 -2.03 -1.94 -4.27
N ALA A 114 -2.08 -2.48 -3.04
CA ALA A 114 -3.20 -3.31 -2.60
C ALA A 114 -4.45 -2.48 -2.30
N ALA A 115 -4.31 -1.25 -1.82
CA ALA A 115 -5.43 -0.32 -1.69
C ALA A 115 -6.07 -0.08 -3.06
N LYS A 116 -5.27 0.35 -4.05
CA LYS A 116 -5.76 0.58 -5.42
C LYS A 116 -6.37 -0.67 -6.05
N ALA A 117 -5.72 -1.83 -5.89
CA ALA A 117 -6.25 -3.11 -6.36
C ALA A 117 -7.63 -3.40 -5.74
N SER A 118 -7.77 -3.20 -4.43
CA SER A 118 -9.04 -3.43 -3.74
C SER A 118 -10.14 -2.41 -4.10
N GLU A 119 -9.77 -1.17 -4.45
CA GLU A 119 -10.71 -0.19 -5.04
C GLU A 119 -11.24 -0.68 -6.39
N ARG A 120 -10.36 -1.20 -7.27
CA ARG A 120 -10.78 -1.80 -8.54
C ARG A 120 -11.67 -3.03 -8.32
N LEU A 121 -11.59 -3.66 -7.15
CA LEU A 121 -12.49 -4.73 -6.70
C LEU A 121 -13.71 -4.21 -5.91
N GLY A 122 -14.01 -2.91 -5.93
CA GLY A 122 -15.25 -2.35 -5.37
C GLY A 122 -15.23 -1.98 -3.89
N LEU A 123 -14.06 -1.99 -3.23
CA LEU A 123 -13.94 -1.30 -1.94
C LEU A 123 -13.91 0.22 -2.13
N ASN A 124 -14.50 0.96 -1.20
CA ASN A 124 -14.42 2.41 -1.12
C ASN A 124 -13.11 2.83 -0.43
N GLY A 125 -12.72 4.10 -0.57
CA GLY A 125 -11.41 4.58 -0.14
C GLY A 125 -11.00 4.23 1.30
N THR A 126 -11.93 4.24 2.27
CA THR A 126 -11.59 3.88 3.65
C THR A 126 -11.31 2.38 3.80
N PHE A 127 -12.21 1.53 3.30
CA PHE A 127 -12.02 0.07 3.38
C PHE A 127 -10.86 -0.39 2.50
N ALA A 128 -10.63 0.25 1.35
CA ALA A 128 -9.50 -0.04 0.48
C ALA A 128 -8.17 0.28 1.16
N MET A 129 -8.05 1.44 1.82
CA MET A 129 -6.84 1.78 2.57
C MET A 129 -6.59 0.84 3.75
N ALA A 130 -7.64 0.45 4.46
CA ALA A 130 -7.54 -0.53 5.55
C ALA A 130 -7.12 -1.92 5.03
N PHE A 131 -7.66 -2.34 3.88
CA PHE A 131 -7.25 -3.57 3.21
C PHE A 131 -5.79 -3.52 2.80
N GLY A 132 -5.36 -2.41 2.19
CA GLY A 132 -3.96 -2.18 1.81
C GLY A 132 -3.00 -2.21 3.01
N ALA A 133 -3.38 -1.58 4.12
CA ALA A 133 -2.63 -1.62 5.38
C ALA A 133 -2.44 -3.05 5.90
N GLY A 134 -3.51 -3.85 5.90
CA GLY A 134 -3.45 -5.26 6.27
C GLY A 134 -2.56 -6.08 5.34
N TYR A 135 -2.74 -5.93 4.02
CA TYR A 135 -1.97 -6.62 2.99
C TYR A 135 -0.47 -6.32 3.11
N GLY A 136 -0.10 -5.05 3.19
CA GLY A 136 1.29 -4.63 3.36
C GLY A 136 1.92 -5.20 4.63
N SER A 137 1.17 -5.25 5.74
CA SER A 137 1.65 -5.80 7.00
C SER A 137 1.89 -7.31 6.94
N VAL A 138 1.00 -8.09 6.32
CA VAL A 138 1.22 -9.54 6.20
C VAL A 138 2.29 -9.89 5.16
N ARG A 139 2.60 -8.98 4.22
CA ARG A 139 3.68 -9.17 3.23
C ARG A 139 5.06 -8.84 3.79
N THR A 140 5.15 -7.82 4.65
CA THR A 140 6.45 -7.28 5.06
C THR A 140 6.81 -7.64 6.50
N GLY A 141 5.82 -8.00 7.33
CA GLY A 141 5.99 -8.11 8.77
C GLY A 141 6.09 -6.77 9.49
N TRP A 142 6.01 -5.64 8.77
CA TRP A 142 6.00 -4.30 9.34
C TRP A 142 4.59 -3.81 9.60
N VAL A 143 4.45 -2.94 10.60
CA VAL A 143 3.15 -2.38 11.00
C VAL A 143 3.00 -0.98 10.42
N ALA A 144 1.95 -0.76 9.62
CA ALA A 144 1.66 0.55 9.06
C ALA A 144 1.20 1.56 10.13
N GLU A 145 1.60 2.82 9.98
CA GLU A 145 0.96 3.93 10.70
C GLU A 145 -0.40 4.30 10.07
N LYS A 146 -0.57 4.02 8.76
CA LYS A 146 -1.81 4.23 8.01
C LYS A 146 -2.88 3.14 8.30
N GLY A 147 -4.16 3.51 8.20
CA GLY A 147 -5.31 2.63 8.43
C GLY A 147 -5.64 2.43 9.92
N LEU A 148 -6.82 1.87 10.24
CA LEU A 148 -7.19 1.64 11.64
C LEU A 148 -6.45 0.39 12.19
N PRO A 149 -5.84 0.47 13.38
CA PRO A 149 -5.10 -0.65 13.97
C PRO A 149 -5.92 -1.93 14.10
N VAL A 150 -7.21 -1.82 14.40
CA VAL A 150 -8.10 -2.97 14.63
C VAL A 150 -8.41 -3.74 13.35
N GLU A 151 -8.70 -3.04 12.24
CA GLU A 151 -8.97 -3.67 10.95
C GLU A 151 -7.73 -4.43 10.45
N ARG A 152 -6.55 -3.82 10.63
CA ARG A 152 -5.27 -4.46 10.32
C ARG A 152 -5.01 -5.70 11.16
N GLU A 153 -5.30 -5.64 12.47
CA GLU A 153 -5.17 -6.81 13.36
C GLU A 153 -6.10 -7.95 12.90
N ILE A 154 -7.36 -7.63 12.56
CA ILE A 154 -8.31 -8.63 12.05
C ILE A 154 -7.82 -9.21 10.72
N PHE A 155 -7.32 -8.38 9.79
CA PHE A 155 -6.72 -8.85 8.55
C PHE A 155 -5.58 -9.84 8.84
N PHE A 156 -4.66 -9.43 9.72
CA PHE A 156 -3.48 -10.22 10.08
C PHE A 156 -3.88 -11.57 10.68
N ASP A 157 -4.84 -11.57 11.59
CA ASP A 157 -5.35 -12.78 12.24
C ASP A 157 -6.06 -13.70 11.26
N MET A 158 -6.86 -13.16 10.32
CA MET A 158 -7.48 -13.95 9.26
C MET A 158 -6.44 -14.57 8.33
N PHE A 159 -5.41 -13.81 7.95
CA PHE A 159 -4.38 -14.27 7.02
C PHE A 159 -3.49 -15.38 7.61
N PHE A 160 -3.07 -15.23 8.87
CA PHE A 160 -2.22 -16.19 9.56
C PHE A 160 -2.97 -17.17 10.46
N LYS A 161 -4.31 -17.19 10.44
CA LYS A 161 -5.17 -18.00 11.32
C LYS A 161 -4.61 -19.40 11.60
N SER A 162 -4.12 -19.61 12.83
CA SER A 162 -3.53 -20.86 13.32
C SER A 162 -2.33 -21.41 12.54
N ARG A 163 -1.58 -20.54 11.85
CA ARG A 163 -0.44 -20.88 10.99
C ARG A 163 0.82 -20.20 11.48
N LYS A 164 1.97 -20.76 11.10
CA LYS A 164 3.26 -20.08 11.28
C LYS A 164 3.24 -18.79 10.47
N LYS A 165 3.67 -17.70 11.11
CA LYS A 165 3.86 -16.42 10.44
C LYS A 165 5.04 -16.57 9.47
N ASP A 166 4.72 -16.51 8.20
CA ASP A 166 5.68 -16.49 7.11
C ASP A 166 5.34 -15.28 6.25
N TYR A 167 6.21 -14.27 6.29
CA TYR A 167 6.03 -13.01 5.57
C TYR A 167 6.52 -13.11 4.13
N ASP A 168 7.29 -14.15 3.77
CA ASP A 168 7.75 -14.39 2.41
C ASP A 168 6.86 -15.39 1.67
N TRP A 169 5.55 -15.30 1.92
CA TRP A 169 4.57 -16.16 1.28
C TRP A 169 4.54 -15.98 -0.25
N ASP A 170 4.23 -17.04 -0.96
CA ASP A 170 4.21 -17.03 -2.43
C ASP A 170 2.90 -16.41 -2.97
N PHE A 171 3.02 -15.39 -3.83
CA PHE A 171 1.89 -14.72 -4.51
C PHE A 171 1.06 -15.67 -5.39
N TYR A 172 1.66 -16.75 -5.89
CA TYR A 172 0.99 -17.72 -6.78
C TYR A 172 0.23 -18.82 -6.00
N CYS A 173 0.44 -18.91 -4.70
CA CYS A 173 0.01 -20.04 -3.89
C CYS A 173 -1.50 -20.00 -3.61
N THR A 174 -2.23 -21.06 -3.98
CA THR A 174 -3.71 -21.13 -3.84
C THR A 174 -4.21 -20.79 -2.42
N PRO A 175 -3.63 -21.34 -1.33
CA PRO A 175 -4.05 -20.98 0.02
C PRO A 175 -3.88 -19.51 0.39
N VAL A 176 -2.95 -18.78 -0.23
CA VAL A 176 -2.81 -17.33 -0.03
C VAL A 176 -3.98 -16.62 -0.70
N ARG A 177 -4.26 -16.96 -1.97
CA ARG A 177 -5.34 -16.37 -2.76
C ARG A 177 -6.72 -16.60 -2.12
N GLU A 178 -6.97 -17.81 -1.61
CA GLU A 178 -8.22 -18.13 -0.91
C GLU A 178 -8.42 -17.29 0.35
N ARG A 179 -7.36 -17.07 1.14
CA ARG A 179 -7.41 -16.22 2.34
C ARG A 179 -7.65 -14.76 1.98
N LEU A 180 -6.96 -14.24 0.98
CA LEU A 180 -7.16 -12.87 0.51
C LEU A 180 -8.60 -12.67 0.01
N ARG A 181 -9.19 -13.66 -0.68
CA ARG A 181 -10.60 -13.63 -1.07
C ARG A 181 -11.55 -13.60 0.13
N GLU A 182 -11.30 -14.43 1.15
CA GLU A 182 -12.11 -14.42 2.39
C GLU A 182 -12.03 -13.06 3.09
N ILE A 183 -10.82 -12.50 3.20
CA ILE A 183 -10.60 -11.18 3.79
C ILE A 183 -11.28 -10.09 2.98
N LEU A 184 -11.15 -10.08 1.65
CA LEU A 184 -11.81 -9.07 0.82
C LEU A 184 -13.34 -9.15 0.95
N SER A 185 -13.90 -10.36 0.96
CA SER A 185 -15.33 -10.58 1.16
C SER A 185 -15.80 -10.03 2.50
N ARG A 186 -14.96 -10.14 3.54
CA ARG A 186 -15.22 -9.57 4.86
C ARG A 186 -15.24 -8.03 4.84
N PHE A 187 -14.28 -7.42 4.17
CA PHE A 187 -14.22 -5.96 4.01
C PHE A 187 -15.42 -5.43 3.21
N ARG A 188 -15.86 -6.15 2.16
CA ARG A 188 -17.10 -5.80 1.44
C ARG A 188 -18.33 -5.89 2.35
N ALA A 189 -18.43 -6.94 3.16
CA ALA A 189 -19.54 -7.07 4.11
C ALA A 189 -19.57 -5.93 5.13
N TRP A 190 -18.40 -5.49 5.64
CA TRP A 190 -18.31 -4.31 6.51
C TRP A 190 -18.70 -3.00 5.82
N GLN A 191 -18.38 -2.88 4.54
CA GLN A 191 -18.75 -1.72 3.74
C GLN A 191 -20.26 -1.63 3.50
N GLU A 192 -20.93 -2.77 3.32
CA GLU A 192 -22.36 -2.86 3.03
C GLU A 192 -23.23 -2.86 4.30
N ASP A 193 -22.67 -3.25 5.45
CA ASP A 193 -23.35 -3.35 6.74
C ASP A 193 -22.53 -2.69 7.85
N GLU A 194 -22.92 -1.45 8.19
CA GLU A 194 -22.28 -0.65 9.22
C GLU A 194 -22.45 -1.26 10.63
N ASP A 195 -23.57 -1.93 10.91
CA ASP A 195 -23.81 -2.58 12.21
C ASP A 195 -22.89 -3.79 12.39
N LEU A 196 -22.68 -4.57 11.33
CA LEU A 196 -21.70 -5.66 11.29
C LEU A 196 -20.29 -5.12 11.57
N PHE A 197 -19.90 -4.04 10.91
CA PHE A 197 -18.61 -3.39 11.12
C PHE A 197 -18.43 -2.95 12.58
N HIS A 198 -19.41 -2.24 13.15
CA HIS A 198 -19.32 -1.80 14.55
C HIS A 198 -19.25 -2.97 15.53
N ARG A 199 -20.03 -4.03 15.31
CA ARG A 199 -20.01 -5.22 16.17
C ARG A 199 -18.64 -5.91 16.20
N GLU A 200 -17.90 -5.88 15.11
CA GLU A 200 -16.68 -6.69 14.95
C GLU A 200 -15.40 -5.88 15.10
N VAL A 201 -15.46 -4.58 14.77
CA VAL A 201 -14.32 -3.66 14.83
C VAL A 201 -14.41 -2.73 16.04
N LYS A 202 -15.59 -2.16 16.37
CA LYS A 202 -15.74 -1.28 17.54
C LYS A 202 -15.85 -2.02 18.88
N SER A 203 -16.34 -3.26 18.91
CA SER A 203 -16.51 -4.01 20.17
C SER A 203 -15.20 -4.32 20.91
N LYS A 204 -14.05 -4.24 20.22
CA LYS A 204 -12.72 -4.37 20.83
C LYS A 204 -12.20 -3.09 21.51
N ALA A 205 -12.87 -1.94 21.37
CA ALA A 205 -12.55 -0.75 22.16
C ALA A 205 -13.06 -0.98 23.60
N VAL A 206 -12.24 -1.65 24.41
CA VAL A 206 -12.50 -1.82 25.84
C VAL A 206 -12.65 -0.43 26.45
N VAL A 207 -13.88 -0.09 26.83
CA VAL A 207 -14.15 1.03 27.73
C VAL A 207 -13.48 0.66 29.05
N ILE A 208 -12.32 1.26 29.33
CA ILE A 208 -11.77 1.23 30.68
C ILE A 208 -12.68 2.14 31.51
N PRO A 209 -13.45 1.62 32.48
CA PRO A 209 -14.20 2.49 33.37
C PRO A 209 -13.17 3.32 34.14
N MET A 210 -13.20 4.65 34.01
CA MET A 210 -12.54 5.48 35.00
C MET A 210 -13.28 5.25 36.31
N MET A 211 -12.60 4.69 37.32
CA MET A 211 -13.10 4.74 38.68
C MET A 211 -13.19 6.21 39.08
N VAL A 212 -14.41 6.65 39.39
CA VAL A 212 -14.72 7.97 39.96
C VAL A 212 -14.48 7.92 41.47
#